data_AF-A0A8T3S9V3-F1
#
_entry.id   AF-A0A8T3S9V3-F1
#
_cell.length_a   1.000
_cell.length_b   1.000
_cell.length_c   1.000
_cell.angle_alpha   90.00
_cell.angle_beta   90.00
_cell.angle_gamma   90.00
#
_symmetry.space_group_name_H-M   'P 1'
#
loop_
_entity.id
_entity.type
_entity.pdbx_description
1 polymer ?
#
loop_
_entity_poly.entity_id
_entity_poly.type
_entity_poly.pdbx_seq_one_letter_code
_entity_poly.pdbx_strand_id
1 'polypeptide(L)'
;MDRRGSADGMNGLDGTDEERIGALSEIAADAAIERDSFLAEAGEQLVRFLESNKDRLRDLGGMVLIDDDPDYLSIAPDGTFRSRSRYQDEETGEWVSDTEIIESAAELVELYNPADIYAAFADAAREEAGLPDEPTAADDLMETAGISPEETVGVGIGGSDPYAGAADDWVAAQDEESPAD
;
A
#
# COMPACT_ATOMS: atom_id res chain seq x y z
N MET A 1 -21.38 -4.35 -65.56
CA MET A 1 -21.15 -3.45 -64.41
C MET A 1 -21.29 -4.31 -63.17
N ASP A 2 -20.43 -5.32 -62.97
CA ASP A 2 -19.03 -5.32 -62.50
C ASP A 2 -18.84 -4.84 -61.05
N ARG A 3 -18.55 -5.85 -60.20
CA ARG A 3 -17.82 -5.95 -58.90
C ARG A 3 -18.30 -5.11 -57.70
N ARG A 4 -18.76 -5.75 -56.62
CA ARG A 4 -18.01 -6.41 -55.51
C ARG A 4 -17.14 -5.45 -54.70
N GLY A 5 -17.57 -5.22 -53.45
CA GLY A 5 -16.74 -5.25 -52.24
C GLY A 5 -15.78 -4.08 -52.01
N SER A 6 -16.02 -3.35 -50.92
CA SER A 6 -14.97 -2.97 -49.96
C SER A 6 -15.64 -2.82 -48.60
N ALA A 7 -15.76 -3.95 -47.91
CA ALA A 7 -15.51 -3.96 -46.47
C ALA A 7 -13.99 -3.89 -46.35
N ASP A 8 -13.43 -2.72 -46.11
CA ASP A 8 -12.01 -2.58 -45.79
C ASP A 8 -11.81 -1.26 -45.05
N GLY A 9 -11.23 -1.35 -43.86
CA GLY A 9 -11.20 -0.28 -42.87
C GLY A 9 -11.54 -0.72 -41.45
N MET A 10 -11.44 -2.02 -41.14
CA MET A 10 -11.03 -2.42 -39.78
C MET A 10 -9.63 -1.84 -39.62
N ASN A 11 -9.53 -0.66 -39.02
CA ASN A 11 -8.26 -0.02 -38.74
C ASN A 11 -7.60 -0.89 -37.66
N GLY A 12 -6.73 -1.80 -38.10
CA GLY A 12 -5.85 -2.55 -37.21
C GLY A 12 -5.05 -1.55 -36.41
N LEU A 13 -4.90 -1.82 -35.12
CA LEU A 13 -3.94 -1.14 -34.27
C LEU A 13 -2.60 -1.18 -35.03
N ASP A 14 -1.91 -0.04 -35.11
CA ASP A 14 -0.60 0.03 -35.75
C ASP A 14 0.34 -1.02 -35.11
N GLY A 15 1.30 -1.57 -35.84
CA GLY A 15 2.14 -2.67 -35.34
C GLY A 15 2.84 -2.31 -34.01
N THR A 16 3.18 -1.03 -33.84
CA THR A 16 3.71 -0.42 -32.62
C THR A 16 2.72 -0.40 -31.45
N ASP A 17 1.41 -0.25 -31.71
CA ASP A 17 0.37 -0.33 -30.69
C ASP A 17 0.14 -1.78 -30.25
N GLU A 18 0.20 -2.74 -31.17
CA GLU A 18 0.10 -4.17 -30.86
C GLU A 18 1.28 -4.64 -29.98
N GLU A 19 2.50 -4.22 -30.31
CA GLU A 19 3.70 -4.48 -29.50
C GLU A 19 3.59 -3.86 -28.10
N ARG A 20 3.13 -2.60 -28.01
CA ARG A 20 2.91 -1.92 -26.72
C ARG A 20 1.85 -2.64 -25.87
N ILE A 21 0.74 -3.06 -26.47
CA ILE A 21 -0.32 -3.80 -25.76
C ILE A 21 0.20 -5.15 -25.28
N GLY A 22 1.01 -5.84 -26.09
CA GLY A 22 1.68 -7.08 -25.70
C GLY A 22 2.54 -6.91 -24.46
N ALA A 23 3.46 -5.93 -24.46
CA ALA A 23 4.34 -5.64 -23.34
C ALA A 23 3.56 -5.26 -22.06
N LEU A 24 2.52 -4.42 -22.18
CA LEU A 24 1.68 -4.06 -21.04
C LEU A 24 0.91 -5.25 -20.47
N SER A 25 0.49 -6.19 -21.33
CA SER A 25 -0.21 -7.39 -20.90
C SER A 25 0.72 -8.35 -20.14
N GLU A 26 1.97 -8.48 -20.57
CA GLU A 26 3.00 -9.26 -19.86
C GLU A 26 3.32 -8.66 -18.49
N ILE A 27 3.53 -7.35 -18.41
CA ILE A 27 3.74 -6.65 -17.13
C ILE A 27 2.55 -6.85 -16.19
N ALA A 28 1.32 -6.76 -16.71
CA ALA A 28 0.12 -6.98 -15.90
C ALA A 28 0.02 -8.42 -15.39
N ALA A 29 0.40 -9.41 -16.20
CA ALA A 29 0.42 -10.82 -15.80
C ALA A 29 1.47 -11.08 -14.72
N ASP A 30 2.69 -10.58 -14.89
CA ASP A 30 3.76 -10.69 -13.91
C ASP A 30 3.37 -10.02 -12.59
N ALA A 31 2.86 -8.78 -12.65
CA ALA A 31 2.42 -8.05 -11.47
C ALA A 31 1.30 -8.78 -10.70
N ALA A 32 0.37 -9.44 -11.41
CA ALA A 32 -0.69 -10.22 -10.76
C ALA A 32 -0.10 -11.43 -10.01
N ILE A 33 0.85 -12.15 -10.61
CA ILE A 33 1.52 -13.30 -9.98
C ILE A 33 2.32 -12.88 -8.74
N GLU A 34 3.07 -11.78 -8.85
CA GLU A 34 3.85 -11.24 -7.74
C GLU A 34 2.95 -10.76 -6.60
N ARG A 35 1.83 -10.09 -6.91
CA ARG A 35 0.85 -9.66 -5.92
C ARG A 35 0.25 -10.86 -5.17
N ASP A 36 -0.17 -11.90 -5.88
CA ASP A 36 -0.78 -13.07 -5.25
C ASP A 36 0.22 -13.80 -4.34
N SER A 37 1.49 -13.88 -4.76
CA SER A 37 2.58 -14.45 -3.94
C SER A 37 2.83 -13.62 -2.69
N PHE A 38 2.94 -12.29 -2.85
CA PHE A 38 3.10 -11.36 -1.73
C PHE A 38 1.97 -11.46 -0.71
N LEU A 39 0.71 -11.49 -1.16
CA LEU A 39 -0.45 -11.60 -0.27
C LEU A 39 -0.50 -12.94 0.46
N ALA A 40 -0.16 -14.04 -0.22
CA ALA A 40 -0.05 -15.35 0.43
C ALA A 40 1.01 -15.36 1.53
N GLU A 41 2.21 -14.86 1.24
CA GLU A 41 3.31 -14.77 2.21
C GLU A 41 2.98 -13.83 3.37
N ALA A 42 2.33 -12.69 3.11
CA ALA A 42 1.89 -11.75 4.14
C ALA A 42 0.82 -12.37 5.05
N GLY A 43 -0.16 -13.09 4.46
CA GLY A 43 -1.17 -13.82 5.21
C GLY A 43 -0.56 -14.88 6.13
N GLU A 44 0.40 -15.67 5.63
CA GLU A 44 1.11 -16.67 6.45
C GLU A 44 1.95 -16.05 7.57
N GLN A 45 2.59 -14.91 7.31
CA GLN A 45 3.30 -14.15 8.34
C GLN A 45 2.36 -13.66 9.44
N LEU A 46 1.20 -13.12 9.06
CA LEU A 46 0.19 -12.66 10.01
C LEU A 46 -0.40 -13.82 10.82
N VAL A 47 -0.71 -14.96 10.20
CA VAL A 47 -1.16 -16.17 10.92
C VAL A 47 -0.16 -16.55 12.00
N ARG A 48 1.14 -16.67 11.67
CA ARG A 48 2.17 -17.04 12.65
C ARG A 48 2.30 -16.03 13.79
N PHE A 49 2.17 -14.74 13.49
CA PHE A 49 2.15 -13.69 14.51
C PHE A 49 0.96 -13.85 15.47
N LEU A 50 -0.25 -14.05 14.93
CA LEU A 50 -1.47 -14.23 15.72
C LEU A 50 -1.42 -15.50 16.56
N GLU A 51 -0.95 -16.61 16.01
CA GLU A 51 -0.78 -17.86 16.74
C GLU A 51 0.21 -17.71 17.91
N SER A 52 1.33 -17.02 17.68
CA SER A 52 2.35 -16.78 18.71
C SER A 52 1.86 -15.87 19.85
N ASN A 53 0.85 -15.04 19.60
CA ASN A 53 0.30 -14.09 20.57
C ASN A 53 -1.11 -14.45 21.06
N LYS A 54 -1.66 -15.59 20.63
CA LYS A 54 -3.05 -15.98 20.92
C LYS A 54 -3.40 -15.94 22.40
N ASP A 55 -2.54 -16.48 23.26
CA ASP A 55 -2.80 -16.48 24.70
C ASP A 55 -2.77 -15.06 25.28
N ARG A 56 -1.86 -14.20 24.79
CA ARG A 56 -1.79 -12.79 25.21
C ARG A 56 -3.05 -12.03 24.79
N LEU A 57 -3.51 -12.21 23.56
CA LEU A 57 -4.76 -11.61 23.07
C LEU A 57 -5.97 -12.06 23.90
N ARG A 58 -6.01 -13.34 24.29
CA ARG A 58 -7.07 -13.87 25.17
C ARG A 58 -7.02 -13.26 26.57
N ASP A 59 -5.83 -13.13 27.14
CA ASP A 59 -5.63 -12.55 28.47
C ASP A 59 -5.97 -11.05 28.50
N LEU A 60 -5.67 -10.32 27.42
CA LEU A 60 -6.00 -8.91 27.24
C LEU A 60 -7.49 -8.68 26.95
N GLY A 61 -8.17 -9.65 26.34
CA GLY A 61 -9.57 -9.52 25.95
C GLY A 61 -9.78 -8.96 24.54
N GLY A 62 -8.78 -9.07 23.66
CA GLY A 62 -8.74 -8.39 22.37
C GLY A 62 -8.15 -6.99 22.48
N MET A 63 -8.08 -6.28 21.35
CA MET A 63 -7.53 -4.91 21.26
C MET A 63 -8.23 -4.12 20.15
N VAL A 64 -8.36 -2.80 20.33
CA VAL A 64 -8.71 -1.87 19.24
C VAL A 64 -7.40 -1.48 18.56
N LEU A 65 -7.32 -1.69 17.25
CA LEU A 65 -6.12 -1.44 16.45
C LEU A 65 -6.18 -0.08 15.75
N ILE A 66 -7.36 0.29 15.24
CA ILE A 66 -7.63 1.57 14.59
C ILE A 66 -8.94 2.11 15.15
N ASP A 67 -8.93 3.36 15.61
CA ASP A 67 -10.09 4.09 16.15
C ASP A 67 -10.17 5.53 15.60
N ASP A 68 -10.01 5.69 14.29
CA ASP A 68 -10.02 7.00 13.62
C ASP A 68 -11.16 7.08 12.59
N ASP A 69 -12.12 8.00 12.73
CA ASP A 69 -13.26 8.09 11.82
C ASP A 69 -12.80 8.54 10.41
N PRO A 70 -13.11 7.77 9.34
CA PRO A 70 -14.16 6.74 9.24
C PRO A 70 -13.73 5.27 9.44
N ASP A 71 -12.45 5.01 9.70
CA ASP A 71 -11.83 3.69 9.78
C ASP A 71 -11.77 3.12 11.21
N TYR A 72 -12.33 1.93 11.37
CA TYR A 72 -12.26 1.22 12.65
C TYR A 72 -11.86 -0.24 12.43
N LEU A 73 -10.88 -0.70 13.21
CA LEU A 73 -10.42 -2.08 13.20
C LEU A 73 -10.14 -2.54 14.63
N SER A 74 -10.71 -3.68 15.02
CA SER A 74 -10.36 -4.35 16.27
C SER A 74 -10.17 -5.84 16.09
N ILE A 75 -9.41 -6.45 16.99
CA ILE A 75 -9.22 -7.89 17.10
C ILE A 75 -9.86 -8.40 18.39
N ALA A 76 -10.66 -9.44 18.28
CA ALA A 76 -11.32 -10.10 19.40
C ALA A 76 -10.39 -11.12 20.10
N PRO A 77 -10.69 -11.57 21.34
CA PRO A 77 -9.89 -12.57 22.05
C PRO A 77 -9.75 -13.91 21.31
N ASP A 78 -10.68 -14.25 20.42
CA ASP A 78 -10.65 -15.47 19.62
C ASP A 78 -9.82 -15.34 18.33
N GLY A 79 -9.31 -14.14 18.04
CA GLY A 79 -8.50 -13.84 16.86
C GLY A 79 -9.30 -13.38 15.64
N THR A 80 -10.63 -13.27 15.74
CA THR A 80 -11.44 -12.66 14.67
C THR A 80 -11.28 -11.14 14.66
N PHE A 81 -11.34 -10.54 13.46
CA PHE A 81 -11.27 -9.09 13.32
C PHE A 81 -12.64 -8.51 13.04
N ARG A 82 -12.86 -7.29 13.50
CA ARG A 82 -14.05 -6.50 13.19
C ARG A 82 -13.61 -5.21 12.53
N SER A 83 -13.96 -5.05 11.25
CA SER A 83 -13.77 -3.81 10.53
C SER A 83 -15.09 -3.03 10.49
N ARG A 84 -15.02 -1.71 10.56
CA ARG A 84 -16.16 -0.84 10.28
C ARG A 84 -15.69 0.30 9.42
N SER A 85 -16.41 0.53 8.33
CA SER A 85 -16.25 1.67 7.45
C SER A 85 -17.50 2.54 7.51
N ARG A 86 -17.32 3.82 7.19
CA ARG A 86 -18.41 4.79 7.18
C ARG A 86 -18.38 5.60 5.90
N TYR A 87 -19.51 5.66 5.21
CA TYR A 87 -19.64 6.40 3.97
C TYR A 87 -20.92 7.24 3.99
N GLN A 88 -20.92 8.31 3.20
CA GLN A 88 -22.12 9.12 3.01
C GLN A 88 -22.91 8.56 1.84
N ASP A 89 -24.17 8.23 2.07
CA ASP A 89 -25.09 7.80 1.03
C ASP A 89 -25.41 8.98 0.11
N GLU A 90 -25.11 8.84 -1.19
CA GLU A 90 -25.22 9.94 -2.16
C GLU A 90 -26.68 10.32 -2.48
N GLU A 91 -27.65 9.42 -2.28
CA GLU A 91 -29.06 9.66 -2.59
C GLU A 91 -29.81 10.35 -1.44
N THR A 92 -29.48 9.97 -0.20
CA THR A 92 -30.16 10.45 1.02
C THR A 92 -29.35 11.50 1.77
N GLY A 93 -28.03 11.55 1.58
CA GLY A 93 -27.10 12.40 2.32
C GLY A 93 -26.80 11.92 3.74
N GLU A 94 -27.33 10.76 4.15
CA GLU A 94 -27.12 10.18 5.48
C GLU A 94 -25.79 9.43 5.57
N TRP A 95 -25.19 9.43 6.76
CA TRP A 95 -23.99 8.64 7.03
C TRP A 95 -24.37 7.20 7.39
N VAL A 96 -23.88 6.24 6.62
CA VAL A 96 -24.09 4.81 6.82
C VAL A 96 -22.80 4.19 7.36
N SER A 97 -22.94 3.25 8.30
CA SER A 97 -21.83 2.44 8.81
C SER A 97 -22.03 0.99 8.38
N ASP A 98 -21.01 0.41 7.76
CA ASP A 98 -20.95 -1.02 7.49
C ASP A 98 -19.99 -1.69 8.47
N THR A 99 -20.34 -2.87 8.98
CA THR A 99 -19.49 -3.63 9.90
C THR A 99 -19.33 -5.04 9.37
N GLU A 100 -18.09 -5.41 9.13
CA GLU A 100 -17.70 -6.72 8.67
C GLU A 100 -16.94 -7.47 9.77
N ILE A 101 -17.12 -8.80 9.80
CA ILE A 101 -16.28 -9.70 10.59
C ILE A 101 -15.35 -10.39 9.60
N ILE A 102 -14.05 -10.20 9.80
CA ILE A 102 -12.99 -10.79 9.01
C ILE A 102 -12.50 -12.01 9.77
N GLU A 103 -12.67 -13.18 9.15
CA GLU A 103 -12.46 -14.48 9.82
C GLU A 103 -11.04 -15.02 9.61
N SER A 104 -10.27 -14.41 8.69
CA SER A 104 -8.94 -14.89 8.34
C SER A 104 -7.90 -13.79 8.14
N ALA A 105 -6.66 -14.13 8.42
CA ALA A 105 -5.51 -13.25 8.15
C ALA A 105 -5.34 -12.94 6.65
N ALA A 106 -5.66 -13.90 5.78
CA ALA A 106 -5.59 -13.72 4.32
C ALA A 106 -6.56 -12.64 3.85
N GLU A 107 -7.80 -12.68 4.32
CA GLU A 107 -8.80 -11.65 4.06
C GLU A 107 -8.37 -10.29 4.61
N LEU A 108 -7.78 -10.24 5.82
CA LEU A 108 -7.32 -8.98 6.40
C LEU A 108 -6.22 -8.31 5.56
N VAL A 109 -5.24 -9.07 5.05
CA VAL A 109 -4.14 -8.50 4.24
C VAL A 109 -4.57 -8.10 2.83
N GLU A 110 -5.74 -8.54 2.38
CA GLU A 110 -6.36 -8.04 1.14
C GLU A 110 -7.05 -6.68 1.34
N LEU A 111 -7.52 -6.40 2.56
CA LEU A 111 -8.23 -5.17 2.92
C LEU A 111 -7.29 -4.09 3.45
N TYR A 112 -6.25 -4.48 4.19
CA TYR A 112 -5.30 -3.58 4.82
C TYR A 112 -3.87 -3.93 4.42
N ASN A 113 -3.02 -2.91 4.35
CA ASN A 113 -1.60 -3.10 4.16
C ASN A 113 -0.99 -3.87 5.35
N PRO A 114 -0.28 -5.00 5.11
CA PRO A 114 0.37 -5.78 6.17
C PRO A 114 1.25 -4.97 7.11
N ALA A 115 2.01 -4.00 6.58
CA ALA A 115 2.88 -3.17 7.40
C ALA A 115 2.07 -2.32 8.40
N ASP A 116 0.97 -1.74 7.93
CA ASP A 116 0.10 -0.88 8.74
C ASP A 116 -0.65 -1.70 9.81
N ILE A 117 -1.00 -2.96 9.51
CA ILE A 117 -1.56 -3.88 10.52
C ILE A 117 -0.57 -4.07 11.68
N TYR A 118 0.71 -4.34 11.38
CA TYR A 118 1.72 -4.53 12.43
C TYR A 118 2.01 -3.25 13.22
N ALA A 119 2.00 -2.09 12.54
CA ALA A 119 2.11 -0.80 13.20
C ALA A 119 0.94 -0.58 14.17
N ALA A 120 -0.29 -0.81 13.72
CA ALA A 120 -1.49 -0.69 14.56
C ALA A 120 -1.46 -1.61 15.80
N PHE A 121 -0.91 -2.82 15.68
CA PHE A 121 -0.67 -3.70 16.85
C PHE A 121 0.32 -3.09 17.85
N ALA A 122 1.40 -2.48 17.36
CA ALA A 122 2.40 -1.84 18.21
C ALA A 122 1.83 -0.60 18.91
N ASP A 123 1.14 0.25 18.16
CA ASP A 123 0.54 1.48 18.67
C ASP A 123 -0.53 1.18 19.71
N ALA A 124 -1.47 0.28 19.42
CA ALA A 124 -2.51 -0.15 20.38
C ALA A 124 -1.91 -0.70 21.67
N ALA A 125 -0.87 -1.54 21.58
CA ALA A 125 -0.21 -2.11 22.75
C ALA A 125 0.52 -1.03 23.59
N ARG A 126 1.09 -0.01 22.95
CA ARG A 126 1.74 1.12 23.63
C ARG A 126 0.71 2.03 24.30
N GLU A 127 -0.37 2.35 23.61
CA GLU A 127 -1.48 3.14 24.14
C GLU A 127 -2.06 2.48 25.40
N GLU A 128 -2.38 1.19 25.34
CA GLU A 128 -2.87 0.45 26.51
C GLU A 128 -1.84 0.39 27.65
N ALA A 129 -0.54 0.36 27.33
CA ALA A 129 0.54 0.42 28.31
C ALA A 129 0.79 1.84 28.86
N GLY A 130 0.12 2.88 28.33
CA GLY A 130 0.35 4.28 28.68
C GLY A 130 1.74 4.79 28.27
N LEU A 131 2.34 4.18 27.25
CA LEU A 131 3.59 4.62 26.64
C LEU A 131 3.32 5.71 25.61
N PRO A 132 4.25 6.65 25.39
CA PRO A 132 4.12 7.63 24.32
C PRO A 132 4.14 6.95 22.95
N ASP A 133 3.56 7.60 21.95
CA ASP A 133 3.60 7.14 20.56
C ASP A 133 5.03 6.98 20.06
N GLU A 134 5.23 6.07 19.11
CA GLU A 134 6.52 5.95 18.45
C GLU A 134 6.68 7.08 17.43
N PRO A 135 7.83 7.77 17.39
CA PRO A 135 8.05 8.81 16.40
C PRO A 135 8.15 8.15 15.03
N THR A 136 7.17 8.35 14.15
CA THR A 136 7.17 7.78 12.79
C THR A 136 7.54 8.82 11.73
N ALA A 137 7.41 10.11 12.04
CA ALA A 137 7.93 11.18 11.19
C ALA A 137 9.44 11.32 11.38
N ALA A 138 10.15 11.66 10.30
CA ALA A 138 11.60 11.88 10.33
C ALA A 138 12.02 12.95 11.35
N ASP A 139 11.22 14.01 11.49
CA ASP A 139 11.46 15.08 12.47
C ASP A 139 11.31 14.57 13.92
N ASP A 140 10.26 13.80 14.20
CA ASP A 140 10.00 13.24 15.54
C ASP A 140 11.06 12.19 15.93
N LEU A 141 11.58 11.44 14.95
CA LEU A 141 12.69 10.49 15.11
C LEU A 141 13.99 11.22 15.45
N MET A 142 14.28 12.35 14.79
CA MET A 142 15.46 13.17 15.07
C MET A 142 15.38 13.80 16.47
N GLU A 143 14.21 14.30 16.86
CA GLU A 143 13.97 14.85 18.21
C GLU A 143 14.18 13.77 19.28
N THR A 144 13.62 12.58 19.08
CA THR A 144 13.76 11.45 20.02
C THR A 144 15.20 10.92 20.10
N ALA A 145 15.93 10.94 18.99
CA ALA A 145 17.34 10.56 18.94
C ALA A 145 18.28 11.66 19.48
N GLY A 146 17.76 12.84 19.81
CA GLY A 146 18.56 13.99 20.25
C GLY A 146 19.49 14.55 19.17
N ILE A 147 19.13 14.37 17.89
CA ILE A 147 19.89 14.85 16.74
C ILE A 147 19.33 16.22 16.34
N SER A 148 20.11 17.28 16.53
CA SER A 148 19.72 18.61 16.08
C SER A 148 19.81 18.71 14.54
N PRO A 149 18.96 19.51 13.86
CA PRO A 149 19.03 19.74 12.41
C PRO A 149 20.39 20.29 11.91
N GLU A 150 21.19 20.84 12.82
CA GLU A 150 22.54 21.33 12.54
C GLU A 150 23.63 20.24 12.59
N GLU A 151 23.36 19.08 13.21
CA GLU A 151 24.25 17.92 13.28
C GLU A 151 23.96 16.85 12.22
N THR A 152 22.84 16.96 11.50
CA THR A 152 22.63 16.17 10.29
C THR A 152 23.72 16.53 9.28
N VAL A 153 24.50 15.54 8.84
CA VAL A 153 25.48 15.67 7.76
C VAL A 153 24.74 16.25 6.56
N GLY A 154 24.95 17.54 6.31
CA GLY A 154 24.25 18.29 5.29
C GLY A 154 24.50 17.69 3.91
N VAL A 155 23.49 16.99 3.40
CA VAL A 155 23.25 16.93 1.96
C VAL A 155 22.78 18.33 1.57
N GLY A 156 23.73 19.20 1.20
CA GLY A 156 23.43 20.46 0.53
C GLY A 156 23.53 21.76 1.37
N ILE A 157 24.69 22.03 1.99
CA ILE A 157 25.13 23.44 2.11
C ILE A 157 25.94 23.75 0.85
N GLY A 158 25.26 24.26 -0.19
CA GLY A 158 25.90 24.78 -1.39
C GLY A 158 25.39 24.20 -2.71
N GLY A 159 24.12 24.47 -3.03
CA GLY A 159 23.64 24.60 -4.41
C GLY A 159 23.85 23.37 -5.31
N SER A 160 22.97 22.38 -5.15
CA SER A 160 22.41 21.45 -6.15
C SER A 160 22.04 20.18 -5.39
N ASP A 161 20.75 19.84 -5.37
CA ASP A 161 20.31 18.54 -4.89
C ASP A 161 20.90 17.46 -5.83
N PRO A 162 21.78 16.56 -5.34
CA PRO A 162 22.40 15.53 -6.17
C PRO A 162 21.38 14.54 -6.74
N TYR A 163 20.20 14.40 -6.12
CA TYR A 163 19.13 13.55 -6.64
C TYR A 163 18.34 14.22 -7.76
N ALA A 164 18.18 15.56 -7.72
CA ALA A 164 17.52 16.29 -8.79
C ALA A 164 18.32 16.22 -10.12
N GLY A 165 19.64 16.41 -10.05
CA GLY A 165 20.50 16.30 -11.23
C GLY A 165 20.55 14.88 -11.82
N ALA A 166 20.50 13.85 -10.97
CA ALA A 166 20.48 12.46 -11.42
C ALA A 166 19.18 12.08 -12.16
N ALA A 167 18.04 12.67 -11.78
CA ALA A 167 16.77 12.48 -12.48
C ALA A 167 16.77 13.15 -13.86
N ASP A 168 17.28 14.38 -13.95
CA ASP A 168 17.42 15.10 -15.22
C ASP A 168 18.42 14.39 -16.17
N ASP A 169 19.55 13.90 -15.66
CA ASP A 169 20.53 13.12 -16.43
C ASP A 169 19.96 11.78 -16.91
N TRP A 170 19.10 11.13 -16.11
CA TRP A 170 18.42 9.90 -16.48
C TRP A 170 17.39 10.12 -17.59
N VAL A 171 16.61 11.21 -17.53
CA VAL A 171 15.67 11.60 -18.58
C VAL A 171 16.40 11.96 -19.87
N ALA A 172 17.50 12.72 -19.79
CA ALA A 172 18.31 13.08 -20.96
C ALA A 172 18.95 11.86 -21.64
N ALA A 173 19.32 10.83 -20.87
CA ALA A 173 19.85 9.58 -21.41
C ALA A 173 18.79 8.77 -22.19
N GLN A 174 17.49 8.95 -21.93
CA GLN A 174 16.42 8.30 -22.70
C GLN A 174 16.23 8.93 -24.10
N ASP A 175 16.51 10.23 -24.25
CA ASP A 175 16.37 10.94 -25.53
C ASP A 175 17.55 10.69 -26.50
N GLU A 176 18.75 10.39 -25.99
CA GLU A 176 19.94 10.09 -26.82
C GLU A 176 19.97 8.67 -27.39
N GLU A 177 19.11 7.76 -26.92
CA GLU A 177 19.06 6.35 -27.36
C GLU A 177 17.97 6.08 -28.42
N SER A 178 17.47 7.12 -29.09
CA SER A 178 16.73 6.98 -30.34
C SER A 178 17.71 6.76 -31.51
N PRO A 179 17.81 5.56 -32.12
CA PRO A 179 18.67 5.37 -33.27
C PRO A 179 18.17 6.25 -34.43
N ALA A 180 19.05 7.12 -34.93
CA ALA A 180 18.86 7.77 -36.21
C ALA A 180 18.83 6.68 -37.31
N ASP A 181 17.77 6.72 -38.12
CA ASP A 181 17.51 5.94 -39.35
C ASP A 181 18.78 5.64 -40.19
#